data_AF-A0A495V599-F1
#
_entry.id   AF-A0A495V599-F1
#
_cell.length_a   1.000
_cell.length_b   1.000
_cell.length_c   1.000
_cell.angle_alpha   90.00
_cell.angle_beta   90.00
_cell.angle_gamma   90.00
#
_symmetry.space_group_name_H-M   'P 1'
#
loop_
_entity.id
_entity.type
_entity.pdbx_description
1 polymer ?
#
loop_
_entity_poly.entity_id
_entity_poly.type
_entity_poly.pdbx_seq_one_letter_code
_entity_poly.pdbx_strand_id
1 'polypeptide(L)'
;MTKPFAPSPSAQDSDAGVIVALLERLRTQRLPRLLDIKSKVERGAGLDSFDIEFLTEVFADAKDKQSKWTQHPELDDIIARMTHLYHEITERALSNEGEDSNATPNPNRQGPHP
;
A
#
# COMPACT_ATOMS: atom_id res chain seq x y z
N MET A 1 -41.76 -38.85 1.64
CA MET A 1 -40.33 -38.52 1.39
C MET A 1 -40.10 -37.05 1.68
N THR A 2 -39.44 -36.73 2.79
CA THR A 2 -38.96 -35.39 3.14
C THR A 2 -37.68 -35.08 2.36
N LYS A 3 -37.65 -33.96 1.62
CA LYS A 3 -36.44 -33.41 0.98
C LYS A 3 -35.50 -32.87 2.06
N PRO A 4 -34.17 -33.09 1.98
CA PRO A 4 -33.24 -32.46 2.93
C PRO A 4 -33.13 -30.97 2.63
N PHE A 5 -33.37 -30.15 3.66
CA PHE A 5 -33.05 -28.73 3.68
C PHE A 5 -31.53 -28.61 3.76
N ALA A 6 -30.89 -28.17 2.68
CA ALA A 6 -29.48 -27.80 2.73
C ALA A 6 -29.32 -26.64 3.71
N PRO A 7 -28.34 -26.66 4.64
CA PRO A 7 -28.10 -25.51 5.49
C PRO A 7 -27.66 -24.34 4.62
N SER A 8 -28.39 -23.23 4.68
CA SER A 8 -27.93 -21.95 4.15
C SER A 8 -26.56 -21.63 4.76
N PRO A 9 -25.56 -21.19 3.98
CA PRO A 9 -24.28 -20.78 4.55
C PRO A 9 -24.55 -19.68 5.57
N SER A 10 -24.10 -19.91 6.80
CA SER A 10 -24.27 -18.95 7.89
C SER A 10 -23.40 -17.73 7.60
N ALA A 11 -23.74 -16.56 8.14
CA ALA A 11 -23.01 -15.31 7.90
C ALA A 11 -21.48 -15.42 8.13
N GLN A 12 -21.06 -16.33 9.03
CA GLN A 12 -19.66 -16.62 9.32
C GLN A 12 -18.89 -17.29 8.17
N ASP A 13 -19.51 -18.18 7.39
CA ASP A 13 -18.90 -18.78 6.19
C ASP A 13 -18.70 -17.75 5.07
N SER A 14 -19.59 -16.75 5.02
CA SER A 14 -19.52 -15.67 4.02
C SER A 14 -18.32 -14.74 4.28
N ASP A 15 -18.05 -14.39 5.54
CA ASP A 15 -16.93 -13.52 5.89
C ASP A 15 -15.57 -14.20 5.69
N ALA A 16 -15.46 -15.50 5.99
CA ALA A 16 -14.23 -16.27 5.72
C ALA A 16 -13.88 -16.28 4.22
N GLY A 17 -14.87 -16.49 3.34
CA GLY A 17 -14.67 -16.44 1.89
C GLY A 17 -14.23 -15.06 1.38
N VAL A 18 -14.79 -13.99 1.96
CA VAL A 18 -14.40 -12.61 1.62
C VAL A 18 -12.95 -12.34 2.02
N ILE A 19 -12.52 -12.79 3.20
CA ILE A 19 -11.15 -12.56 3.69
C ILE A 19 -10.14 -13.32 2.86
N VAL A 20 -10.41 -14.57 2.51
CA VAL A 20 -9.55 -15.35 1.60
C VAL A 20 -9.39 -14.61 0.27
N ALA A 21 -10.48 -14.09 -0.30
CA ALA A 21 -10.40 -13.32 -1.55
C ALA A 21 -9.58 -12.03 -1.40
N LEU A 22 -9.67 -11.34 -0.26
CA LEU A 22 -8.89 -10.14 0.01
C LEU A 22 -7.40 -10.44 0.20
N LEU A 23 -7.06 -11.53 0.90
CA LEU A 23 -5.67 -11.99 1.06
C LEU A 23 -5.07 -12.46 -0.26
N GLU A 24 -5.85 -13.16 -1.09
CA GLU A 24 -5.42 -13.56 -2.42
C GLU A 24 -5.15 -12.33 -3.29
N ARG A 25 -6.02 -11.32 -3.27
CA ARG A 25 -5.80 -10.04 -3.97
C ARG A 25 -4.57 -9.31 -3.44
N LEU A 26 -4.37 -9.29 -2.13
CA LEU A 26 -3.19 -8.71 -1.51
C LEU A 26 -1.92 -9.37 -2.06
N ARG A 27 -1.86 -10.71 -2.02
CA ARG A 27 -0.71 -11.50 -2.46
C ARG A 27 -0.43 -11.38 -3.96
N THR A 28 -1.46 -11.44 -4.79
CA THR A 28 -1.30 -11.59 -6.25
C THR A 28 -1.27 -10.27 -7.00
N GLN A 29 -1.81 -9.19 -6.42
CA GLN A 29 -1.95 -7.90 -7.12
C GLN A 29 -1.23 -6.78 -6.37
N ARG A 30 -1.59 -6.55 -5.11
CA ARG A 30 -1.13 -5.36 -4.37
C ARG A 30 0.32 -5.47 -3.94
N LEU A 31 0.70 -6.61 -3.37
CA LEU A 31 2.06 -6.82 -2.85
C LEU A 31 3.13 -6.74 -3.95
N PRO A 32 2.99 -7.39 -5.13
CA PRO A 32 3.97 -7.25 -6.20
C PRO A 32 4.16 -5.79 -6.64
N ARG A 33 3.05 -5.04 -6.80
CA ARG A 33 3.13 -3.63 -7.18
C ARG A 33 3.82 -2.78 -6.11
N LEU A 34 3.55 -3.01 -4.83
CA LEU A 34 4.24 -2.32 -3.73
C LEU A 34 5.73 -2.60 -3.71
N LEU A 35 6.13 -3.85 -3.96
CA LEU A 35 7.55 -4.21 -4.02
C LEU A 35 8.25 -3.56 -5.22
N ASP A 36 7.59 -3.42 -6.36
CA ASP A 36 8.10 -2.66 -7.50
C ASP A 36 8.30 -1.18 -7.16
N ILE A 37 7.32 -0.56 -6.49
CA ILE A 37 7.40 0.84 -6.02
C ILE A 37 8.53 0.98 -5.00
N LYS A 38 8.64 0.07 -4.03
CA LYS A 38 9.76 0.05 -3.06
C LYS A 38 11.09 0.00 -3.76
N SER A 39 11.25 -0.91 -4.72
CA SER A 39 12.48 -1.05 -5.48
C SER A 39 12.78 0.22 -6.29
N LYS A 40 11.76 0.88 -6.84
CA LYS A 40 11.90 2.17 -7.54
C LYS A 40 12.44 3.26 -6.60
N VAL A 41 11.85 3.43 -5.42
CA VAL A 41 12.29 4.46 -4.46
C VAL A 41 13.64 4.13 -3.83
N GLU A 42 13.97 2.86 -3.65
CA GLU A 42 15.30 2.43 -3.19
C GLU A 42 16.42 2.75 -4.19
N ARG A 43 16.10 2.91 -5.48
CA ARG A 43 17.03 3.38 -6.50
C ARG A 43 17.16 4.90 -6.58
N GLY A 44 16.52 5.64 -5.67
CA GLY A 44 16.57 7.10 -5.62
C GLY A 44 15.50 7.81 -6.44
N ALA A 45 14.53 7.10 -7.03
CA ALA A 45 13.43 7.74 -7.76
C ALA A 45 12.30 8.20 -6.82
N GLY A 46 11.63 9.30 -7.13
CA GLY A 46 10.39 9.71 -6.46
C GLY A 46 9.18 8.87 -6.86
N LEU A 47 8.04 9.12 -6.20
CA LEU A 47 6.74 8.54 -6.60
C LEU A 47 6.17 9.35 -7.75
N ASP A 48 5.69 8.67 -8.80
CA ASP A 48 4.95 9.33 -9.87
C ASP A 48 3.45 9.37 -9.56
N SER A 49 2.67 10.05 -10.41
CA SER A 49 1.23 10.19 -10.19
C SER A 49 0.49 8.84 -10.12
N PHE A 50 0.92 7.84 -10.89
CA PHE A 50 0.31 6.51 -10.86
C PHE A 50 0.64 5.77 -9.57
N ASP A 51 1.88 5.90 -9.08
CA ASP A 51 2.26 5.35 -7.79
C ASP A 51 1.47 5.99 -6.65
N ILE A 52 1.33 7.31 -6.65
CA ILE A 52 0.56 8.04 -5.64
C ILE A 52 -0.91 7.64 -5.66
N GLU A 53 -1.53 7.56 -6.84
CA GLU A 53 -2.92 7.12 -7.02
C GLU A 53 -3.11 5.70 -6.47
N PHE A 54 -2.24 4.76 -6.87
CA PHE A 54 -2.28 3.38 -6.41
C PHE A 54 -2.15 3.28 -4.87
N LEU A 55 -1.18 3.96 -4.26
CA LEU A 55 -1.01 3.94 -2.81
C LEU A 55 -2.24 4.52 -2.10
N THR A 56 -2.82 5.59 -2.64
CA THR A 56 -4.03 6.23 -2.11
C THR A 56 -5.24 5.28 -2.16
N GLU A 57 -5.46 4.61 -3.29
CA GLU A 57 -6.56 3.65 -3.45
C GLU A 57 -6.44 2.48 -2.47
N VAL A 58 -5.24 1.92 -2.30
CA VAL A 58 -5.08 0.79 -1.38
C VAL A 58 -5.30 1.22 0.08
N PHE A 59 -4.87 2.43 0.45
CA PHE A 59 -5.15 2.99 1.78
C PHE A 59 -6.64 3.20 2.01
N ALA A 60 -7.35 3.78 1.03
CA ALA A 60 -8.79 3.97 1.10
C ALA A 60 -9.52 2.63 1.26
N ASP A 61 -9.13 1.63 0.48
CA ASP A 61 -9.71 0.29 0.55
C ASP A 61 -9.45 -0.41 1.88
N ALA A 62 -8.24 -0.27 2.44
CA ALA A 62 -7.87 -0.82 3.74
C ALA A 62 -8.66 -0.17 4.88
N LYS A 63 -8.86 1.16 4.82
CA LYS A 63 -9.65 1.91 5.80
C LYS A 63 -11.13 1.56 5.75
N ASP A 64 -11.70 1.46 4.55
CA ASP A 64 -13.09 1.01 4.33
C ASP A 64 -13.34 -0.38 4.96
N LYS A 65 -12.35 -1.27 4.88
CA LYS A 65 -12.43 -2.63 5.42
C LYS A 65 -11.90 -2.77 6.85
N GLN A 66 -11.54 -1.68 7.53
CA GLN A 66 -10.94 -1.70 8.87
C GLN A 66 -11.75 -2.55 9.86
N SER A 67 -13.08 -2.38 9.88
CA SER A 67 -13.94 -3.15 10.79
C SER A 67 -13.86 -4.66 10.55
N LYS A 68 -13.67 -5.10 9.30
CA LYS A 68 -13.53 -6.52 8.96
C LYS A 68 -12.17 -7.04 9.39
N TRP A 69 -11.12 -6.24 9.23
CA TRP A 69 -9.77 -6.61 9.66
C TRP A 69 -9.68 -6.81 11.18
N THR A 70 -10.29 -5.91 11.96
CA THR A 70 -10.28 -6.00 13.44
C THR A 70 -10.99 -7.24 13.98
N GLN A 71 -11.86 -7.88 13.20
CA GLN A 71 -12.52 -9.12 13.58
C GLN A 71 -11.62 -10.36 13.38
N HIS A 72 -10.44 -10.20 12.77
CA HIS A 72 -9.53 -11.27 12.38
C HIS A 72 -8.11 -11.01 12.89
N PRO A 73 -7.86 -11.21 14.20
CA PRO A 73 -6.55 -10.94 14.82
C PRO A 73 -5.42 -11.79 14.23
N GLU A 74 -5.72 -12.92 13.59
CA GLU A 74 -4.75 -13.71 12.83
C GLU A 74 -4.10 -12.94 11.66
N LEU A 75 -4.71 -11.83 11.24
CA LEU A 75 -4.20 -10.97 10.16
C LEU A 75 -3.37 -9.79 10.68
N ASP A 76 -3.27 -9.59 11.99
CA ASP A 76 -2.59 -8.44 12.58
C ASP A 76 -1.13 -8.32 12.11
N ASP A 77 -0.40 -9.44 12.03
CA ASP A 77 0.99 -9.46 11.53
C ASP A 77 1.06 -9.03 10.06
N ILE A 78 0.10 -9.46 9.23
CA ILE A 78 0.04 -9.07 7.81
C ILE A 78 -0.24 -7.57 7.71
N ILE A 79 -1.20 -7.04 8.47
CA ILE A 79 -1.57 -5.62 8.47
C ILE A 79 -0.40 -4.77 8.93
N ALA A 80 0.31 -5.19 9.98
CA ALA A 80 1.50 -4.51 10.50
C ALA A 80 2.62 -4.45 9.45
N ARG A 81 2.93 -5.58 8.80
CA ARG A 81 3.93 -5.63 7.72
C ARG A 81 3.56 -4.74 6.54
N MET A 82 2.30 -4.76 6.13
CA MET A 82 1.83 -3.90 5.04
C MET A 82 1.99 -2.43 5.42
N THR A 83 1.55 -2.04 6.62
CA THR A 83 1.67 -0.66 7.13
C THR A 83 3.12 -0.21 7.16
N HIS A 84 4.03 -1.07 7.64
CA HIS A 84 5.46 -0.79 7.65
C HIS A 84 6.01 -0.60 6.24
N LEU A 85 5.65 -1.48 5.30
CA LEU A 85 6.07 -1.39 3.89
C LEU A 85 5.64 -0.07 3.25
N TYR A 86 4.40 0.37 3.50
CA TYR A 86 3.93 1.68 3.03
C TYR A 86 4.76 2.83 3.60
N HIS A 87 5.02 2.78 4.91
CA HIS A 87 5.82 3.79 5.59
C HIS A 87 7.21 3.90 4.99
N GLU A 88 7.92 2.77 4.81
CA GLU A 88 9.24 2.73 4.16
C GLU A 88 9.23 3.33 2.75
N ILE A 89 8.21 3.01 1.95
CA ILE A 89 8.07 3.55 0.59
C ILE A 89 7.93 5.08 0.63
N THR A 90 7.01 5.59 1.45
CA THR A 90 6.73 7.03 1.51
C THR A 90 7.88 7.83 2.12
N GLU A 91 8.56 7.30 3.14
CA GLU A 91 9.71 7.94 3.78
C GLU A 91 10.90 8.00 2.81
N ARG A 92 11.16 6.90 2.09
CA ARG A 92 12.21 6.86 1.06
C ARG A 92 11.90 7.81 -0.09
N ALA A 93 10.67 7.80 -0.59
CA ALA A 93 10.25 8.70 -1.66
C ALA A 93 10.45 10.17 -1.30
N LEU A 94 10.03 10.57 -0.09
CA LEU A 94 10.20 11.94 0.41
C LEU A 94 11.68 12.32 0.55
N SER A 95 12.51 11.37 0.99
CA SER A 95 13.97 11.58 1.06
C SER A 95 14.56 11.86 -0.33
N ASN A 96 14.13 11.11 -1.34
CA ASN A 96 14.62 11.27 -2.72
C ASN A 96 14.24 12.66 -3.28
N GLU A 97 13.02 13.16 -3.04
CA GLU A 97 12.61 14.52 -3.45
C GLU A 97 13.45 15.62 -2.77
N GLY A 98 13.86 15.39 -1.51
CA GLY A 98 14.73 16.29 -0.76
C GLY A 98 16.18 16.29 -1.26
N GLU A 99 16.69 15.15 -1.74
CA GLU A 99 18.02 15.04 -2.35
C GLU A 99 18.07 15.70 -3.74
N ASP A 100 17.03 15.54 -4.56
CA ASP A 100 16.90 16.19 -5.88
C ASP A 100 16.89 17.73 -5.78
N SER A 101 16.33 18.28 -4.69
CA SER A 101 16.23 19.73 -4.45
C SER A 101 17.58 20.42 -4.17
N ASN A 102 18.66 19.66 -3.89
CA ASN A 102 20.00 20.20 -3.61
C ASN A 102 20.96 20.14 -4.82
N ALA A 103 20.52 19.61 -5.97
CA ALA A 103 21.36 19.40 -7.15
C ALA A 103 21.21 20.50 -8.23
N THR A 104 21.33 21.79 -7.88
CA THR A 104 21.92 22.80 -8.80
C THR A 104 22.40 24.06 -8.06
N PRO A 105 23.70 24.25 -7.82
CA PRO A 105 24.25 25.59 -7.65
C PRO A 105 24.23 26.26 -9.03
N ASN A 106 23.26 27.15 -9.26
CA ASN A 106 23.24 27.99 -10.45
C ASN A 106 24.49 28.90 -10.45
N PRO A 107 25.43 28.76 -11.42
CA PRO A 107 26.67 29.55 -11.45
C PRO A 107 26.45 31.01 -11.90
N ASN A 108 25.23 31.41 -12.30
CA ASN A 108 24.95 32.75 -12.82
C ASN A 108 24.56 33.80 -11.77
N ARG A 109 24.80 33.56 -10.47
CA ARG A 109 24.88 34.67 -9.50
C ARG A 109 26.24 35.36 -9.63
N GLN A 110 26.43 36.08 -10.72
CA GLN A 110 27.35 37.22 -10.72
C GLN A 110 26.79 38.23 -9.72
N GLY A 111 27.35 38.23 -8.51
CA GLY A 111 27.25 39.38 -7.63
C GLY A 111 27.83 40.59 -8.35
N PRO A 112 27.38 41.82 -8.03
CA PRO A 112 27.98 43.00 -8.63
C PRO A 112 29.49 42.99 -8.35
N HIS A 113 30.27 42.98 -9.44
CA HIS A 113 31.70 43.25 -9.45
C HIS A 113 31.95 44.66 -8.85
N PRO A 114 33.12 44.89 -8.23
CA PRO A 114 33.35 45.80 -7.08
C PRO A 114 32.95 47.26 -7.26
#